data_AF-A0A2N2J9Y2-F1
#
_entry.id   AF-A0A2N2J9Y2-F1
#
_cell.length_a   1.000
_cell.length_b   1.000
_cell.length_c   1.000
_cell.angle_alpha   90.00
_cell.angle_beta   90.00
_cell.angle_gamma   90.00
#
_symmetry.space_group_name_H-M   'P 1'
#
loop_
_entity.id
_entity.type
_entity.pdbx_description
1 polymer ?
#
loop_
_entity_poly.entity_id
_entity_poly.type
_entity_poly.pdbx_seq_one_letter_code
_entity_poly.pdbx_strand_id
1 'polypeptide(L)'
;MEPSSSQALAVAASDADLDPLDYAWVFVGDSAGWTLSGATTATPTLTSPAVGGLAQVTLEVTVSDGTDSVSDTLSVALHAEASCLDYVPAARNRGSGLYWIDPGAAGGPFQVYCDMDLAGGGWTLISNRRAGSNNTESCGSNLAGFFNGGCGTVTSIGAGDSYALTSARRAALPRTQMLVTQLLGGALDADDAYVIDLGSSFDLFPNSNASLNIAVTRVCNLAGTACDSSDVFWKYIGDYWFHSAQCFSGSSSDATYRGNYGVCHDDAYNAGSAGTYPVSSFTGDRSAYDESKLWGIDTPSRNYQERVWFR
;
A
#
# COMPACT_ATOMS: atom_id res chain seq x y z
N MET A 1 8.17 15.89 -11.18
CA MET A 1 8.20 14.55 -11.82
C MET A 1 8.39 13.49 -10.74
N GLU A 2 8.20 12.21 -11.03
CA GLU A 2 8.31 11.14 -10.02
C GLU A 2 9.76 10.61 -9.91
N PRO A 3 10.20 10.05 -8.77
CA PRO A 3 11.51 9.40 -8.66
C PRO A 3 11.69 8.25 -9.67
N SER A 4 12.94 8.04 -10.10
CA SER A 4 13.30 7.04 -11.11
C SER A 4 12.44 7.07 -12.40
N SER A 5 11.96 8.25 -12.80
CA SER A 5 11.21 8.44 -14.04
C SER A 5 11.97 9.31 -15.04
N SER A 6 11.55 9.23 -16.31
CA SER A 6 12.01 10.11 -17.39
C SER A 6 10.87 10.99 -17.87
N GLN A 7 11.17 12.27 -18.11
CA GLN A 7 10.22 13.26 -18.60
C GLN A 7 10.83 14.00 -19.78
N ALA A 8 10.12 14.04 -20.90
CA ALA A 8 10.47 14.92 -22.02
C ALA A 8 10.17 16.37 -21.62
N LEU A 9 11.15 17.25 -21.85
CA LEU A 9 11.00 18.69 -21.76
C LEU A 9 10.74 19.25 -23.15
N ALA A 10 10.30 20.51 -23.23
CA ALA A 10 10.17 21.22 -24.49
C ALA A 10 10.50 22.70 -24.27
N VAL A 11 11.21 23.28 -25.23
CA VAL A 11 11.39 24.73 -25.35
C VAL A 11 10.78 25.20 -26.67
N ALA A 12 10.11 26.35 -26.64
CA ALA A 12 9.62 27.03 -27.83
C ALA A 12 10.43 28.30 -28.01
N ALA A 13 11.06 28.44 -29.17
CA ALA A 13 11.80 29.62 -29.59
C ALA A 13 11.49 29.92 -31.06
N SER A 14 11.62 31.18 -31.43
CA SER A 14 11.40 31.65 -32.79
C SER A 14 12.47 32.66 -33.14
N ASP A 15 12.98 32.57 -34.36
CA ASP A 15 13.81 33.60 -34.95
C ASP A 15 13.00 34.43 -35.97
N ALA A 16 13.28 35.73 -36.05
CA ALA A 16 12.57 36.65 -36.93
C ALA A 16 12.99 36.50 -38.40
N ASP A 17 14.25 36.15 -38.64
CA ASP A 17 14.85 35.97 -39.95
C ASP A 17 14.73 34.52 -40.47
N LEU A 18 14.17 33.63 -39.63
CA LEU A 18 13.93 32.20 -39.86
C LEU A 18 15.21 31.37 -39.99
N ASP A 19 16.27 31.80 -39.31
CA ASP A 19 17.52 31.05 -39.23
C ASP A 19 17.36 29.76 -38.40
N PRO A 20 18.17 28.71 -38.69
CA PRO A 20 18.19 27.50 -37.88
C PRO A 20 18.60 27.79 -36.44
N LEU A 21 17.83 27.26 -35.49
CA LEU A 21 18.09 27.42 -34.06
C LEU A 21 18.90 26.26 -33.49
N ASP A 22 19.98 26.59 -32.81
CA ASP A 22 20.77 25.69 -31.98
C ASP A 22 20.36 25.79 -30.51
N TYR A 23 20.38 24.65 -29.81
CA TYR A 23 19.97 24.52 -28.41
C TYR A 23 21.13 24.03 -27.57
N ALA A 24 21.24 24.52 -26.34
CA ALA A 24 22.17 24.02 -25.34
C ALA A 24 21.50 24.01 -23.96
N TRP A 25 21.35 22.82 -23.39
CA TRP A 25 20.82 22.62 -22.05
C TRP A 25 21.93 22.24 -21.07
N VAL A 26 21.95 22.90 -19.92
CA VAL A 26 22.91 22.61 -18.84
C VAL A 26 22.20 22.57 -17.49
N PHE A 27 22.75 21.80 -16.54
CA PHE A 27 22.33 21.88 -15.15
C PHE A 27 22.95 23.12 -14.49
N VAL A 28 22.13 23.83 -13.73
CA VAL A 28 22.57 24.95 -12.90
C VAL A 28 22.75 24.45 -11.46
N GLY A 29 24.00 24.40 -11.01
CA GLY A 29 24.35 23.94 -9.67
C GLY A 29 24.50 22.42 -9.55
N ASP A 30 24.18 21.88 -8.38
CA ASP A 30 24.26 20.44 -8.13
C ASP A 30 23.15 19.70 -8.89
N SER A 31 23.53 18.57 -9.48
CA SER A 31 22.66 17.70 -10.28
C SER A 31 22.86 16.23 -9.94
N ALA A 32 23.41 15.93 -8.76
CA ALA A 32 23.71 14.57 -8.32
C ALA A 32 22.55 13.59 -8.58
N GLY A 33 22.82 12.60 -9.44
CA GLY A 33 21.92 11.51 -9.81
C GLY A 33 20.87 11.85 -10.88
N TRP A 34 20.76 13.10 -11.32
CA TRP A 34 19.96 13.49 -12.47
C TRP A 34 20.74 13.29 -13.76
N THR A 35 20.06 12.90 -14.84
CA THR A 35 20.68 12.79 -16.16
C THR A 35 19.83 13.46 -17.22
N LEU A 36 20.49 14.04 -18.23
CA LEU A 36 19.84 14.73 -19.34
C LEU A 36 20.35 14.13 -20.65
N SER A 37 19.43 13.72 -21.52
CA SER A 37 19.74 13.22 -22.87
C SER A 37 19.13 14.14 -23.93
N GLY A 38 19.78 14.25 -25.09
CA GLY A 38 19.35 15.18 -26.13
C GLY A 38 19.51 16.65 -25.74
N ALA A 39 20.50 16.98 -24.92
CA ALA A 39 20.76 18.32 -24.38
C ALA A 39 21.04 19.40 -25.44
N THR A 40 21.12 19.05 -26.72
CA THR A 40 21.27 19.98 -27.85
C THR A 40 20.03 20.01 -28.75
N THR A 41 18.86 19.64 -28.22
CA THR A 41 17.60 19.58 -28.96
C THR A 41 16.54 20.45 -28.30
N ALA A 42 15.48 20.79 -29.04
CA ALA A 42 14.32 21.50 -28.50
C ALA A 42 13.53 20.66 -27.47
N THR A 43 13.73 19.33 -27.46
CA THR A 43 12.98 18.39 -26.60
C THR A 43 13.91 17.40 -25.90
N PRO A 44 14.75 17.83 -24.96
CA PRO A 44 15.61 16.91 -24.23
C PRO A 44 14.78 16.03 -23.28
N THR A 45 15.34 14.91 -22.86
CA THR A 45 14.71 14.03 -21.87
C THR A 45 15.50 14.05 -20.58
N LEU A 46 14.85 14.52 -19.51
CA LEU A 46 15.37 14.57 -18.15
C LEU A 46 14.99 13.29 -17.41
N THR A 47 15.94 12.64 -16.76
CA THR A 47 15.71 11.45 -15.92
C THR A 47 16.13 11.75 -14.49
N SER A 48 15.21 11.52 -13.57
CA SER A 48 15.42 11.76 -12.14
C SER A 48 16.20 10.61 -11.48
N PRO A 49 16.90 10.89 -10.35
CA PRO A 49 17.54 9.86 -9.55
C PRO A 49 16.53 8.90 -8.90
N ALA A 50 17.07 7.81 -8.35
CA ALA A 50 16.35 7.02 -7.35
C ALA A 50 16.25 7.78 -6.00
N VAL A 51 15.49 7.20 -5.06
CA VAL A 51 15.36 7.72 -3.69
C VAL A 51 16.73 8.02 -3.09
N GLY A 52 16.89 9.21 -2.51
CA GLY A 52 18.14 9.67 -1.89
C GLY A 52 19.01 10.57 -2.77
N GLY A 53 18.61 10.84 -4.03
CA GLY A 53 19.17 11.93 -4.84
C GLY A 53 18.56 13.30 -4.52
N LEU A 54 18.99 14.34 -5.23
CA LEU A 54 18.43 15.69 -5.06
C LEU A 54 16.92 15.70 -5.35
N ALA A 55 16.16 16.32 -4.46
CA ALA A 55 14.71 16.49 -4.60
C ALA A 55 14.33 17.49 -5.70
N GLN A 56 15.27 18.29 -6.20
CA GLN A 56 15.03 19.27 -7.26
C GLN A 56 16.33 19.56 -8.01
N VAL A 57 16.21 19.89 -9.29
CA VAL A 57 17.27 20.46 -10.13
C VAL A 57 16.77 21.68 -10.86
N THR A 58 17.71 22.53 -11.27
CA THR A 58 17.45 23.63 -12.19
C THR A 58 18.24 23.40 -13.47
N LEU A 59 17.59 23.58 -14.62
CA LEU A 59 18.22 23.59 -15.93
C LEU A 59 18.20 25.01 -16.49
N GLU A 60 19.21 25.33 -17.28
CA GLU A 60 19.23 26.49 -18.16
C GLU A 60 19.25 26.00 -19.61
N VAL A 61 18.41 26.59 -20.44
CA VAL A 61 18.44 26.41 -21.89
C VAL A 61 18.90 27.70 -22.53
N THR A 62 19.91 27.61 -23.39
CA THR A 62 20.32 28.68 -24.29
C THR A 62 19.90 28.31 -25.70
N VAL A 63 19.25 29.23 -26.41
CA VAL A 63 18.89 29.10 -27.82
C VAL A 63 19.62 30.19 -28.60
N SER A 64 20.21 29.83 -29.74
CA SER A 64 20.96 30.76 -30.60
C SER A 64 20.71 30.50 -32.07
N ASP A 65 20.71 31.56 -32.87
CA ASP A 65 20.70 31.53 -34.35
C ASP A 65 22.13 31.65 -34.96
N GLY A 66 23.17 31.70 -34.11
CA GLY A 66 24.55 31.93 -34.51
C GLY A 66 24.99 33.40 -34.48
N THR A 67 24.06 34.34 -34.29
CA THR A 67 24.32 35.78 -34.11
C THR A 67 23.92 36.27 -32.72
N ASP A 68 22.68 35.97 -32.32
CA ASP A 68 22.12 36.31 -31.01
C ASP A 68 21.84 35.04 -30.20
N SER A 69 21.69 35.21 -28.89
CA SER A 69 21.28 34.13 -28.01
C SER A 69 20.39 34.62 -26.86
N VAL A 70 19.49 33.74 -26.45
CA VAL A 70 18.60 33.94 -25.30
C VAL A 70 18.67 32.73 -24.40
N SER A 71 18.68 32.97 -23.09
CA SER A 71 18.61 31.91 -22.07
C SER A 71 17.32 32.00 -21.27
N ASP A 72 16.83 30.84 -20.83
CA ASP A 72 15.79 30.72 -19.82
C ASP A 72 16.09 29.56 -18.85
N THR A 73 15.46 29.57 -17.68
CA THR A 73 15.68 28.56 -16.63
C THR A 73 14.41 27.80 -16.28
N LEU A 74 14.57 26.53 -15.95
CA LEU A 74 13.49 25.63 -15.55
C LEU A 74 13.88 24.87 -14.27
N SER A 75 13.11 25.04 -13.20
CA SER A 75 13.25 24.21 -12.00
C SER A 75 12.31 23.01 -12.04
N VAL A 76 12.86 21.81 -11.83
CA VAL A 76 12.12 20.55 -11.81
C VAL A 76 12.32 19.87 -10.46
N ALA A 77 11.23 19.68 -9.73
CA ALA A 77 11.23 18.96 -8.46
C ALA A 77 10.68 17.52 -8.61
N LEU A 78 11.19 16.63 -7.76
CA LEU A 78 10.57 15.35 -7.47
C LEU A 78 9.27 15.59 -6.69
N HIS A 79 8.25 14.81 -7.03
CA HIS A 79 6.94 14.87 -6.40
C HIS A 79 6.54 13.46 -5.98
N ALA A 80 6.02 13.34 -4.76
CA ALA A 80 5.38 12.16 -4.20
C ALA A 80 4.37 12.65 -3.16
N GLU A 81 3.14 12.16 -3.19
CA GLU A 81 2.14 12.53 -2.18
C GLU A 81 2.36 11.76 -0.87
N ALA A 82 1.75 12.17 0.24
CA ALA A 82 1.93 11.48 1.53
C ALA A 82 1.35 10.05 1.53
N SER A 83 0.32 9.79 0.73
CA SER A 83 -0.33 8.48 0.60
C SER A 83 -1.05 8.31 -0.74
N CYS A 84 -1.55 7.11 -1.01
CA CYS A 84 -2.43 6.87 -2.16
C CYS A 84 -3.72 7.70 -2.10
N LEU A 85 -4.24 8.01 -0.92
CA LEU A 85 -5.45 8.82 -0.75
C LEU A 85 -5.24 10.25 -1.25
N ASP A 86 -4.06 10.81 -1.02
CA ASP A 86 -3.71 12.18 -1.42
C ASP A 86 -3.61 12.33 -2.94
N TYR A 87 -3.36 11.23 -3.66
CA TYR A 87 -3.43 11.23 -5.12
C TYR A 87 -4.86 11.27 -5.64
N VAL A 88 -5.87 10.82 -4.89
CA VAL A 88 -7.27 10.72 -5.37
C VAL A 88 -7.82 12.06 -5.89
N PRO A 89 -7.73 13.18 -5.14
CA PRO A 89 -8.17 14.49 -5.63
C PRO A 89 -7.16 15.18 -6.56
N ALA A 90 -5.94 14.65 -6.69
CA ALA A 90 -4.88 15.30 -7.44
C ALA A 90 -5.02 15.06 -8.95
N ALA A 91 -4.59 16.03 -9.76
CA ALA A 91 -4.50 15.89 -11.22
C ALA A 91 -3.56 14.76 -11.68
N ARG A 92 -2.77 14.20 -10.75
CA ARG A 92 -1.83 13.09 -10.97
C ARG A 92 -2.44 11.72 -10.68
N ASN A 93 -3.72 11.62 -10.33
CA ASN A 93 -4.42 10.34 -10.27
C ASN A 93 -4.42 9.70 -11.67
N ARG A 94 -3.71 8.57 -11.80
CA ARG A 94 -3.56 7.82 -13.06
C ARG A 94 -4.26 6.46 -13.02
N GLY A 95 -5.21 6.27 -12.09
CA GLY A 95 -5.88 5.00 -11.83
C GLY A 95 -5.04 4.05 -10.97
N SER A 96 -5.55 2.84 -10.73
CA SER A 96 -4.85 1.84 -9.91
C SER A 96 -3.50 1.43 -10.51
N GLY A 97 -2.46 1.32 -9.67
CA GLY A 97 -1.11 1.02 -10.13
C GLY A 97 -0.02 1.41 -9.15
N LEU A 98 1.22 1.48 -9.62
CA LEU A 98 2.35 1.86 -8.78
C LEU A 98 2.43 3.38 -8.63
N TYR A 99 2.74 3.85 -7.43
CA TYR A 99 2.96 5.27 -7.11
C TYR A 99 4.15 5.42 -6.18
N TRP A 100 4.81 6.57 -6.21
CA TRP A 100 5.69 6.97 -5.12
C TRP A 100 4.88 7.72 -4.08
N ILE A 101 5.12 7.41 -2.81
CA ILE A 101 4.59 8.18 -1.70
C ILE A 101 5.72 8.62 -0.80
N ASP A 102 5.56 9.76 -0.14
CA ASP A 102 6.46 10.25 0.90
C ASP A 102 5.67 10.71 2.13
N PRO A 103 5.37 9.81 3.07
CA PRO A 103 4.71 10.16 4.33
C PRO A 103 5.65 10.92 5.31
N GLY A 104 6.88 11.27 4.93
CA GLY A 104 7.84 12.03 5.72
C GLY A 104 8.54 11.25 6.83
N ALA A 105 7.85 10.36 7.54
CA ALA A 105 8.40 9.62 8.69
C ALA A 105 9.08 8.27 8.34
N ALA A 106 9.09 7.86 7.06
CA ALA A 106 9.49 6.52 6.63
C ALA A 106 10.95 6.37 6.16
N GLY A 107 11.77 7.41 6.28
CA GLY A 107 13.13 7.43 5.72
C GLY A 107 13.19 7.84 4.25
N GLY A 108 12.21 8.63 3.78
CA GLY A 108 12.11 9.19 2.43
C GLY A 108 11.06 8.50 1.54
N PRO A 109 10.89 8.97 0.30
CA PRO A 109 9.90 8.43 -0.64
C PRO A 109 10.10 6.93 -0.90
N PHE A 110 9.00 6.20 -1.05
CA PHE A 110 9.05 4.80 -1.47
C PHE A 110 7.88 4.43 -2.36
N GLN A 111 8.07 3.40 -3.19
CA GLN A 111 7.05 2.95 -4.11
C GLN A 111 6.04 2.03 -3.40
N VAL A 112 4.76 2.23 -3.72
CA VAL A 112 3.61 1.45 -3.26
C VAL A 112 2.69 1.11 -4.43
N TYR A 113 1.79 0.16 -4.21
CA TYR A 113 0.68 -0.09 -5.12
C TYR A 113 -0.55 0.60 -4.53
N CYS A 114 -1.14 1.48 -5.32
CA CYS A 114 -2.38 2.16 -4.99
C CYS A 114 -3.54 1.52 -5.75
N ASP A 115 -4.59 1.14 -5.02
CA ASP A 115 -5.89 0.89 -5.63
C ASP A 115 -6.72 2.18 -5.55
N MET A 116 -7.04 2.72 -6.73
CA MET A 116 -7.76 3.99 -6.89
C MET A 116 -9.24 3.80 -7.23
N ASP A 117 -9.71 2.57 -7.31
CA ASP A 117 -11.04 2.24 -7.84
C ASP A 117 -11.94 1.58 -6.80
N LEU A 118 -11.42 0.61 -6.04
CA LEU A 118 -12.17 -0.20 -5.09
C LEU A 118 -12.59 0.64 -3.87
N ALA A 119 -13.87 0.54 -3.47
CA ALA A 119 -14.41 1.19 -2.26
C ALA A 119 -14.06 2.69 -2.15
N GLY A 120 -14.04 3.42 -3.28
CA GLY A 120 -13.72 4.85 -3.34
C GLY A 120 -12.23 5.19 -3.52
N GLY A 121 -11.36 4.18 -3.68
CA GLY A 121 -9.96 4.37 -4.01
C GLY A 121 -9.09 4.95 -2.89
N GLY A 122 -7.84 5.28 -3.24
CA GLY A 122 -6.85 5.82 -2.32
C GLY A 122 -6.19 4.78 -1.41
N TRP A 123 -6.35 3.49 -1.70
CA TRP A 123 -5.84 2.42 -0.86
C TRP A 123 -4.38 2.12 -1.14
N THR A 124 -3.55 2.25 -0.12
CA THR A 124 -2.13 1.86 -0.14
C THR A 124 -2.00 0.39 0.26
N LEU A 125 -1.49 -0.46 -0.63
CA LEU A 125 -1.25 -1.86 -0.31
C LEU A 125 -0.17 -1.98 0.78
N ILE A 126 -0.51 -2.63 1.91
CA ILE A 126 0.44 -2.86 2.99
C ILE A 126 0.92 -4.30 3.07
N SER A 127 0.12 -5.26 2.59
CA SER A 127 0.53 -6.64 2.43
C SER A 127 -0.26 -7.36 1.34
N ASN A 128 0.43 -8.27 0.66
CA ASN A 128 -0.14 -9.28 -0.23
C ASN A 128 0.35 -10.63 0.26
N ARG A 129 -0.56 -11.47 0.71
CA ARG A 129 -0.27 -12.84 1.09
C ARG A 129 -0.54 -13.73 -0.10
N ARG A 130 0.46 -14.48 -0.54
CA ARG A 130 0.39 -15.24 -1.80
C ARG A 130 -0.78 -16.23 -1.80
N ALA A 131 -1.43 -16.44 -2.93
CA ALA A 131 -2.32 -17.58 -3.14
C ALA A 131 -1.53 -18.89 -2.90
N GLY A 132 -2.10 -19.79 -2.11
CA GLY A 132 -1.61 -21.15 -1.97
C GLY A 132 -2.42 -21.93 -0.95
N SER A 133 -2.35 -23.25 -1.02
CA SER A 133 -2.82 -24.13 0.06
C SER A 133 -1.83 -24.19 1.23
N ASN A 134 -0.62 -23.63 1.04
CA ASN A 134 0.37 -23.49 2.09
C ASN A 134 0.22 -22.13 2.80
N ASN A 135 0.15 -22.21 4.11
CA ASN A 135 -0.09 -21.10 5.00
C ASN A 135 1.21 -20.41 5.42
N THR A 136 2.13 -20.23 4.47
CA THR A 136 3.43 -19.59 4.68
C THR A 136 3.72 -18.64 3.54
N GLU A 137 4.39 -17.54 3.84
CA GLU A 137 4.82 -16.55 2.84
C GLU A 137 6.23 -16.88 2.31
N SER A 138 6.65 -16.27 1.20
CA SER A 138 7.98 -16.49 0.63
C SER A 138 9.12 -15.90 1.48
N CYS A 139 8.79 -15.08 2.47
CA CYS A 139 9.72 -14.51 3.42
C CYS A 139 9.08 -14.40 4.81
N GLY A 140 9.92 -14.17 5.81
CA GLY A 140 9.53 -14.26 7.21
C GLY A 140 9.46 -15.72 7.67
N SER A 141 9.91 -15.97 8.90
CA SER A 141 9.82 -17.30 9.52
C SER A 141 8.47 -17.58 10.18
N ASN A 142 7.74 -16.50 10.47
CA ASN A 142 6.50 -16.46 11.23
C ASN A 142 5.70 -15.21 10.82
N LEU A 143 4.47 -15.07 11.34
CA LEU A 143 3.60 -13.95 10.99
C LEU A 143 4.22 -12.62 11.43
N ALA A 144 4.76 -12.58 12.64
CA ALA A 144 5.45 -11.41 13.15
C ALA A 144 6.62 -11.03 12.23
N GLY A 145 7.41 -11.98 11.76
CA GLY A 145 8.52 -11.76 10.84
C GLY A 145 8.06 -11.18 9.50
N PHE A 146 6.97 -11.70 8.95
CA PHE A 146 6.38 -11.20 7.70
C PHE A 146 5.96 -9.73 7.79
N PHE A 147 5.18 -9.36 8.83
CA PHE A 147 4.74 -7.98 8.99
C PHE A 147 5.84 -7.04 9.53
N ASN A 148 6.79 -7.50 10.34
CA ASN A 148 7.77 -6.58 10.92
C ASN A 148 8.99 -6.38 10.03
N GLY A 149 9.53 -7.47 9.46
CA GLY A 149 10.68 -7.44 8.57
C GLY A 149 10.38 -6.94 7.16
N GLY A 150 9.11 -6.92 6.76
CA GLY A 150 8.68 -6.68 5.40
C GLY A 150 8.92 -7.89 4.49
N CYS A 151 8.31 -7.85 3.30
CA CYS A 151 8.38 -8.94 2.34
C CYS A 151 8.31 -8.44 0.90
N GLY A 152 9.06 -9.11 0.02
CA GLY A 152 8.96 -8.93 -1.43
C GLY A 152 9.17 -7.49 -1.90
N THR A 153 8.67 -7.22 -3.11
CA THR A 153 8.70 -5.88 -3.72
C THR A 153 7.37 -5.60 -4.39
N VAL A 154 7.04 -4.32 -4.52
CA VAL A 154 5.73 -3.90 -5.05
C VAL A 154 5.64 -3.98 -6.58
N THR A 155 6.78 -4.06 -7.26
CA THR A 155 6.88 -4.01 -8.73
C THR A 155 6.42 -5.30 -9.42
N SER A 156 6.15 -6.36 -8.68
CA SER A 156 5.74 -7.68 -9.18
C SER A 156 4.80 -8.37 -8.20
N ILE A 157 3.62 -7.78 -7.95
CA ILE A 157 2.60 -8.35 -7.05
C ILE A 157 1.54 -9.10 -7.85
N GLY A 158 1.70 -10.42 -7.93
CA GLY A 158 0.72 -11.36 -8.46
C GLY A 158 0.15 -12.30 -7.39
N ALA A 159 -0.56 -13.33 -7.84
CA ALA A 159 -1.11 -14.37 -6.96
C ALA A 159 0.00 -15.18 -6.26
N GLY A 160 1.16 -15.39 -6.87
CA GLY A 160 2.24 -16.20 -6.29
C GLY A 160 3.16 -15.45 -5.30
N ASP A 161 3.01 -14.13 -5.21
CA ASP A 161 4.00 -13.28 -4.57
C ASP A 161 3.61 -12.92 -3.13
N SER A 162 4.57 -12.94 -2.22
CA SER A 162 4.36 -12.39 -0.87
C SER A 162 4.94 -10.98 -0.82
N TYR A 163 4.17 -10.04 -0.30
CA TYR A 163 4.57 -8.66 -0.09
C TYR A 163 4.11 -8.17 1.27
N ALA A 164 4.94 -7.40 1.96
CA ALA A 164 4.56 -6.66 3.15
C ALA A 164 5.47 -5.44 3.30
N LEU A 165 4.88 -4.30 3.63
CA LEU A 165 5.66 -3.17 4.13
C LEU A 165 6.32 -3.55 5.47
N THR A 166 7.46 -2.93 5.78
CA THR A 166 8.05 -3.05 7.12
C THR A 166 7.17 -2.36 8.15
N SER A 167 7.35 -2.69 9.43
CA SER A 167 6.65 -1.99 10.51
C SER A 167 6.91 -0.47 10.48
N ALA A 168 8.13 -0.04 10.21
CA ALA A 168 8.50 1.37 10.08
C ALA A 168 7.74 2.07 8.95
N ARG A 169 7.67 1.47 7.75
CA ARG A 169 6.95 2.06 6.61
C ARG A 169 5.44 2.08 6.85
N ARG A 170 4.86 1.01 7.40
CA ARG A 170 3.43 0.99 7.75
C ARG A 170 3.07 2.01 8.81
N ALA A 171 3.92 2.20 9.82
CA ALA A 171 3.68 3.16 10.90
C ALA A 171 3.73 4.61 10.42
N ALA A 172 4.45 4.88 9.33
CA ALA A 172 4.49 6.20 8.72
C ALA A 172 3.25 6.54 7.88
N LEU A 173 2.51 5.54 7.37
CA LEU A 173 1.34 5.80 6.55
C LEU A 173 0.25 6.52 7.35
N PRO A 174 -0.36 7.59 6.80
CA PRO A 174 -1.62 8.07 7.33
C PRO A 174 -2.64 6.93 7.16
N ARG A 175 -3.31 6.57 8.26
CA ARG A 175 -4.30 5.48 8.27
C ARG A 175 -5.50 5.90 9.09
N THR A 176 -6.62 6.05 8.41
CA THR A 176 -7.95 6.24 8.98
C THR A 176 -8.79 4.99 8.80
N GLN A 177 -8.53 4.22 7.75
CA GLN A 177 -9.22 3.00 7.41
C GLN A 177 -8.24 1.88 7.02
N MET A 178 -8.66 0.65 7.25
CA MET A 178 -8.05 -0.56 6.71
C MET A 178 -9.05 -1.28 5.83
N LEU A 179 -8.61 -1.73 4.65
CA LEU A 179 -9.38 -2.62 3.80
C LEU A 179 -8.71 -4.00 3.82
N VAL A 180 -9.52 -5.04 4.00
CA VAL A 180 -9.11 -6.43 3.81
C VAL A 180 -9.87 -6.95 2.59
N THR A 181 -9.15 -7.57 1.66
CA THR A 181 -9.74 -8.27 0.52
C THR A 181 -9.19 -9.68 0.42
N GLN A 182 -10.05 -10.60 -0.02
CA GLN A 182 -9.65 -11.94 -0.40
C GLN A 182 -9.90 -12.18 -1.88
N LEU A 183 -9.06 -12.99 -2.52
CA LEU A 183 -9.24 -13.41 -3.89
C LEU A 183 -9.20 -14.93 -4.00
N LEU A 184 -10.25 -15.52 -4.56
CA LEU A 184 -10.36 -16.94 -4.89
C LEU A 184 -10.09 -17.13 -6.38
N GLY A 185 -9.00 -17.82 -6.73
CA GLY A 185 -8.65 -18.02 -8.14
C GLY A 185 -8.42 -16.70 -8.91
N GLY A 186 -8.07 -15.62 -8.20
CA GLY A 186 -7.85 -14.28 -8.75
C GLY A 186 -9.11 -13.41 -8.87
N ALA A 187 -10.29 -13.92 -8.50
CA ALA A 187 -11.51 -13.13 -8.40
C ALA A 187 -11.73 -12.64 -6.97
N LEU A 188 -12.15 -11.39 -6.79
CA LEU A 188 -12.48 -10.83 -5.48
C LEU A 188 -13.63 -11.64 -4.84
N ASP A 189 -13.39 -12.13 -3.64
CA ASP A 189 -14.41 -12.75 -2.80
C ASP A 189 -15.05 -11.64 -1.95
N ALA A 190 -16.20 -11.14 -2.40
CA ALA A 190 -16.73 -9.85 -1.96
C ALA A 190 -17.40 -9.90 -0.58
N ASP A 191 -17.88 -11.07 -0.17
CA ASP A 191 -18.41 -11.35 1.17
C ASP A 191 -17.32 -11.51 2.23
N ASP A 192 -16.07 -11.77 1.82
CA ASP A 192 -14.87 -11.76 2.68
C ASP A 192 -14.07 -10.45 2.63
N ALA A 193 -14.61 -9.45 1.95
CA ALA A 193 -13.98 -8.15 1.79
C ALA A 193 -14.71 -7.06 2.59
N TYR A 194 -13.96 -6.33 3.40
CA TYR A 194 -14.54 -5.38 4.34
C TYR A 194 -13.58 -4.23 4.66
N VAL A 195 -14.18 -3.09 5.02
CA VAL A 195 -13.49 -1.88 5.43
C VAL A 195 -13.65 -1.70 6.94
N ILE A 196 -12.55 -1.39 7.62
CA ILE A 196 -12.50 -1.10 9.04
C ILE A 196 -12.13 0.36 9.21
N ASP A 197 -12.93 1.12 9.95
CA ASP A 197 -12.58 2.45 10.42
C ASP A 197 -11.78 2.31 11.71
N LEU A 198 -10.53 2.78 11.70
CA LEU A 198 -9.58 2.50 12.78
C LEU A 198 -9.80 3.37 14.03
N GLY A 199 -10.33 4.59 13.86
CA GLY A 199 -10.57 5.56 14.93
C GLY A 199 -9.32 6.02 15.73
N SER A 200 -8.18 5.39 15.48
CA SER A 200 -6.89 5.59 16.15
C SER A 200 -5.76 5.26 15.18
N SER A 201 -4.56 5.73 15.46
CA SER A 201 -3.38 5.47 14.63
C SER A 201 -2.58 4.22 15.03
N PHE A 202 -3.14 3.32 15.85
CA PHE A 202 -2.41 2.10 16.27
C PHE A 202 -2.15 1.16 15.08
N ASP A 203 -1.02 0.44 15.11
CA ASP A 203 -0.73 -0.60 14.12
C ASP A 203 -1.55 -1.84 14.47
N LEU A 204 -2.38 -2.30 13.53
CA LEU A 204 -3.17 -3.52 13.68
C LEU A 204 -2.33 -4.80 13.55
N PHE A 205 -1.08 -4.70 13.10
CA PHE A 205 -0.13 -5.81 12.99
C PHE A 205 1.14 -5.56 13.81
N PRO A 206 1.02 -5.39 15.15
CA PRO A 206 2.17 -5.06 15.98
C PRO A 206 3.16 -6.23 16.10
N ASN A 207 4.41 -5.93 16.45
CA ASN A 207 5.39 -6.95 16.82
C ASN A 207 5.12 -7.49 18.24
N SER A 208 4.07 -8.29 18.39
CA SER A 208 3.66 -8.84 19.67
C SER A 208 3.07 -10.23 19.50
N ASN A 209 3.39 -11.13 20.41
CA ASN A 209 2.70 -12.41 20.56
C ASN A 209 1.67 -12.39 21.70
N ALA A 210 1.35 -11.20 22.21
CA ALA A 210 0.33 -11.02 23.23
C ALA A 210 -1.08 -11.16 22.66
N SER A 211 -1.97 -11.61 23.53
CA SER A 211 -3.42 -11.42 23.54
C SER A 211 -3.91 -9.99 23.24
N LEU A 212 -3.92 -9.47 22.01
CA LEU A 212 -4.35 -8.08 21.77
C LEU A 212 -5.78 -7.99 21.20
N ASN A 213 -6.60 -7.17 21.85
CA ASN A 213 -7.87 -6.67 21.34
C ASN A 213 -7.68 -5.18 21.06
N ILE A 214 -7.57 -4.80 19.79
CA ILE A 214 -7.34 -3.42 19.38
C ILE A 214 -8.67 -2.83 18.94
N ALA A 215 -9.22 -1.90 19.72
CA ALA A 215 -10.51 -1.28 19.41
C ALA A 215 -10.49 -0.60 18.03
N VAL A 216 -11.57 -0.80 17.28
CA VAL A 216 -11.81 -0.12 16.00
C VAL A 216 -13.20 0.53 16.07
N THR A 217 -13.44 1.57 15.27
CA THR A 217 -14.69 2.34 15.42
C THR A 217 -15.87 1.71 14.70
N ARG A 218 -15.62 1.04 13.57
CA ARG A 218 -16.66 0.49 12.72
C ARG A 218 -16.09 -0.51 11.72
N VAL A 219 -16.87 -1.51 11.33
CA VAL A 219 -16.56 -2.39 10.20
C VAL A 219 -17.72 -2.37 9.22
N CYS A 220 -17.45 -2.28 7.92
CA CYS A 220 -18.45 -2.18 6.88
C CYS A 220 -18.15 -3.14 5.72
N ASN A 221 -19.18 -3.55 5.00
CA ASN A 221 -19.01 -4.16 3.68
C ASN A 221 -18.33 -3.18 2.70
N LEU A 222 -17.84 -3.68 1.56
CA LEU A 222 -17.16 -2.84 0.54
C LEU A 222 -17.97 -1.64 0.05
N ALA A 223 -19.29 -1.79 -0.03
CA ALA A 223 -20.19 -0.72 -0.48
C ALA A 223 -20.44 0.35 0.60
N GLY A 224 -20.03 0.12 1.85
CA GLY A 224 -20.33 1.00 2.98
C GLY A 224 -21.82 1.07 3.35
N THR A 225 -22.65 0.18 2.81
CA THR A 225 -24.11 0.19 3.02
C THR A 225 -24.55 -0.60 4.24
N ALA A 226 -23.71 -1.51 4.73
CA ALA A 226 -23.97 -2.35 5.88
C ALA A 226 -22.74 -2.29 6.80
N CYS A 227 -22.93 -1.74 8.00
CA CYS A 227 -21.85 -1.50 8.94
C CYS A 227 -22.24 -1.92 10.36
N ASP A 228 -21.23 -2.33 11.11
CA ASP A 228 -21.27 -2.67 12.52
C ASP A 228 -20.36 -1.72 13.31
N SER A 229 -20.90 -1.10 14.34
CA SER A 229 -20.19 -0.20 15.26
C SER A 229 -20.44 -0.52 16.73
N SER A 230 -20.94 -1.72 17.05
CA SER A 230 -21.33 -2.13 18.41
C SER A 230 -20.19 -2.82 19.16
N ASP A 231 -19.12 -2.10 19.51
CA ASP A 231 -17.96 -2.68 20.23
C ASP A 231 -17.19 -3.73 19.42
N VAL A 232 -16.89 -3.37 18.17
CA VAL A 232 -15.99 -4.11 17.28
C VAL A 232 -14.52 -3.87 17.64
N PHE A 233 -13.69 -4.91 17.52
CA PHE A 233 -12.26 -4.82 17.71
C PHE A 233 -11.49 -5.74 16.76
N TRP A 234 -10.25 -5.36 16.48
CA TRP A 234 -9.29 -6.18 15.78
C TRP A 234 -8.53 -7.08 16.76
N LYS A 235 -8.73 -8.39 16.64
CA LYS A 235 -7.96 -9.38 17.39
C LYS A 235 -6.63 -9.62 16.71
N TYR A 236 -5.55 -9.64 17.48
CA TYR A 236 -4.22 -10.03 17.01
C TYR A 236 -3.50 -10.84 18.09
N ILE A 237 -2.94 -12.00 17.74
CA ILE A 237 -2.17 -12.88 18.66
C ILE A 237 -0.76 -13.21 18.11
N GLY A 238 -0.33 -12.50 17.07
CA GLY A 238 0.97 -12.73 16.45
C GLY A 238 1.09 -14.15 15.89
N ASP A 239 2.12 -14.87 16.33
CA ASP A 239 2.46 -16.20 15.80
C ASP A 239 1.57 -17.33 16.35
N TYR A 240 0.66 -17.02 17.29
CA TYR A 240 -0.28 -17.99 17.86
C TYR A 240 -1.65 -17.92 17.20
N TRP A 241 -2.49 -18.91 17.52
CA TRP A 241 -3.83 -19.06 16.96
C TRP A 241 -4.92 -18.94 18.02
N PHE A 242 -6.06 -18.35 17.64
CA PHE A 242 -7.32 -18.38 18.39
C PHE A 242 -8.44 -19.03 17.60
N HIS A 243 -9.53 -19.32 18.31
CA HIS A 243 -10.76 -19.77 17.67
C HIS A 243 -11.43 -18.61 16.92
N SER A 244 -11.20 -18.48 15.61
CA SER A 244 -11.62 -17.31 14.82
C SER A 244 -13.12 -17.04 14.90
N ALA A 245 -13.95 -18.08 14.84
CA ALA A 245 -15.40 -17.98 14.97
C ALA A 245 -15.93 -17.68 16.39
N GLN A 246 -15.05 -17.68 17.41
CA GLN A 246 -15.43 -17.43 18.81
C GLN A 246 -14.70 -16.25 19.43
N CYS A 247 -13.70 -15.68 18.74
CA CYS A 247 -12.84 -14.62 19.25
C CYS A 247 -12.23 -14.90 20.64
N PHE A 248 -12.13 -16.19 21.02
CA PHE A 248 -11.83 -16.59 22.39
C PHE A 248 -10.37 -16.32 22.79
N SER A 249 -10.19 -15.89 24.04
CA SER A 249 -8.89 -15.63 24.66
C SER A 249 -8.24 -16.92 25.14
N GLY A 250 -7.61 -17.66 24.23
CA GLY A 250 -6.71 -18.73 24.59
C GLY A 250 -5.93 -19.16 23.37
N SER A 251 -4.60 -19.21 23.46
CA SER A 251 -3.78 -19.91 22.48
C SER A 251 -4.20 -21.38 22.49
N SER A 252 -5.14 -21.77 21.64
CA SER A 252 -5.68 -23.13 21.61
C SER A 252 -4.92 -23.95 20.58
N SER A 253 -4.32 -25.04 21.00
CA SER A 253 -3.77 -26.07 20.10
C SER A 253 -4.87 -26.92 19.43
N ASP A 254 -6.14 -26.73 19.79
CA ASP A 254 -7.25 -27.66 19.54
C ASP A 254 -8.52 -27.00 18.95
N ALA A 255 -8.42 -25.79 18.39
CA ALA A 255 -9.58 -25.19 17.72
C ALA A 255 -9.74 -25.74 16.29
N THR A 256 -10.97 -26.15 15.97
CA THR A 256 -11.44 -26.47 14.62
C THR A 256 -11.41 -25.25 13.69
N TYR A 257 -11.38 -24.02 14.20
CA TYR A 257 -11.31 -22.80 13.38
C TYR A 257 -10.19 -21.91 13.91
N ARG A 258 -9.03 -21.87 13.23
CA ARG A 258 -7.85 -21.15 13.73
C ARG A 258 -7.77 -19.74 13.10
N GLY A 259 -7.12 -18.80 13.78
CA GLY A 259 -6.98 -17.40 13.38
C GLY A 259 -5.72 -16.78 14.00
N ASN A 260 -4.89 -16.04 13.26
CA ASN A 260 -3.83 -15.23 13.87
C ASN A 260 -4.27 -13.79 14.15
N TYR A 261 -5.19 -13.29 13.32
CA TYR A 261 -5.87 -12.02 13.48
C TYR A 261 -7.26 -12.05 12.84
N GLY A 262 -8.09 -11.05 13.16
CA GLY A 262 -9.38 -10.86 12.52
C GLY A 262 -10.27 -9.87 13.26
N VAL A 263 -11.36 -9.48 12.63
CA VAL A 263 -12.43 -8.68 13.25
C VAL A 263 -13.22 -9.53 14.24
N CYS A 264 -13.51 -8.96 15.40
CA CYS A 264 -14.29 -9.52 16.50
C CYS A 264 -15.26 -8.47 17.08
N HIS A 265 -16.22 -8.92 17.87
CA HIS A 265 -17.30 -8.13 18.46
C HIS A 265 -17.51 -8.57 19.92
N ASP A 266 -17.69 -7.64 20.86
CA ASP A 266 -17.73 -7.94 22.31
C ASP A 266 -19.12 -8.34 22.87
N ASP A 267 -20.14 -8.47 22.02
CA ASP A 267 -21.47 -8.88 22.47
C ASP A 267 -21.52 -10.31 23.07
N ALA A 268 -21.80 -10.35 24.38
CA ALA A 268 -22.38 -11.45 25.17
C ALA A 268 -21.46 -12.53 25.78
N TYR A 269 -20.66 -12.10 26.77
CA TYR A 269 -20.24 -12.93 27.91
C TYR A 269 -21.40 -13.36 28.85
N ASN A 270 -22.61 -12.83 28.69
CA ASN A 270 -23.71 -13.02 29.66
C ASN A 270 -24.70 -14.15 29.34
N ALA A 271 -24.25 -15.38 29.07
CA ALA A 271 -25.18 -16.52 29.02
C ALA A 271 -24.63 -17.90 29.42
N GLY A 272 -23.44 -18.03 30.04
CA GLY A 272 -23.04 -19.23 30.80
C GLY A 272 -23.19 -20.61 30.12
N SER A 273 -23.34 -20.67 28.81
CA SER A 273 -23.58 -21.86 28.00
C SER A 273 -23.23 -21.53 26.55
N ALA A 274 -22.67 -22.51 25.83
CA ALA A 274 -22.14 -22.36 24.47
C ALA A 274 -23.16 -21.67 23.54
N GLY A 275 -22.96 -20.37 23.29
CA GLY A 275 -23.85 -19.51 22.55
C GLY A 275 -23.04 -18.48 21.79
N THR A 276 -22.71 -18.85 20.56
CA THR A 276 -22.04 -18.12 19.49
C THR A 276 -22.62 -16.72 19.28
N TYR A 277 -21.78 -15.71 19.07
CA TYR A 277 -22.09 -14.78 17.98
C TYR A 277 -21.78 -15.55 16.69
N PRO A 278 -22.70 -15.65 15.72
CA PRO A 278 -22.30 -16.06 14.40
C PRO A 278 -21.21 -15.07 14.01
N VAL A 279 -20.07 -15.62 13.60
CA VAL A 279 -19.18 -15.03 12.59
C VAL A 279 -19.87 -13.84 11.93
N SER A 280 -19.33 -12.62 12.14
CA SER A 280 -20.00 -11.40 11.67
C SER A 280 -20.54 -11.66 10.28
N SER A 281 -21.86 -11.67 10.12
CA SER A 281 -22.57 -11.94 8.86
C SER A 281 -22.31 -10.87 7.79
N PHE A 282 -21.21 -10.14 7.97
CA PHE A 282 -20.67 -9.01 7.25
C PHE A 282 -19.29 -9.33 6.62
N THR A 283 -18.59 -10.40 7.04
CA THR A 283 -17.20 -10.71 6.64
C THR A 283 -16.93 -12.21 6.38
N GLY A 284 -17.85 -12.88 5.69
CA GLY A 284 -17.75 -14.31 5.39
C GLY A 284 -18.35 -15.25 6.44
N ASP A 285 -18.67 -16.48 6.01
CA ASP A 285 -19.07 -17.57 6.89
C ASP A 285 -17.85 -18.23 7.53
N ARG A 286 -17.25 -17.55 8.52
CA ARG A 286 -16.03 -18.06 9.18
C ARG A 286 -16.25 -19.33 10.02
N SER A 287 -17.44 -19.92 9.94
CA SER A 287 -17.72 -21.27 10.44
C SER A 287 -17.24 -22.35 9.45
N ALA A 288 -16.77 -21.98 8.26
CA ALA A 288 -16.03 -22.84 7.36
C ALA A 288 -14.51 -22.69 7.58
N TYR A 289 -13.77 -23.80 7.49
CA TYR A 289 -12.32 -23.92 7.72
C TYR A 289 -11.43 -23.07 6.77
N ASP A 290 -12.04 -22.31 5.85
CA ASP A 290 -11.43 -21.94 4.58
C ASP A 290 -11.22 -20.43 4.37
N GLU A 291 -11.77 -19.55 5.21
CA GLU A 291 -11.90 -18.12 4.89
C GLU A 291 -10.85 -17.20 5.52
N SER A 292 -9.81 -17.74 6.16
CA SER A 292 -8.69 -16.89 6.60
C SER A 292 -7.39 -17.60 6.34
N LYS A 293 -6.48 -16.91 5.63
CA LYS A 293 -5.14 -17.45 5.44
C LYS A 293 -4.44 -17.40 6.79
N LEU A 294 -4.12 -18.53 7.38
CA LEU A 294 -3.41 -18.58 8.67
C LEU A 294 -1.92 -18.64 8.41
N TRP A 295 -1.08 -18.26 9.38
CA TRP A 295 0.34 -18.56 9.28
C TRP A 295 0.64 -19.90 9.95
N GLY A 296 1.41 -20.76 9.27
CA GLY A 296 2.05 -21.94 9.86
C GLY A 296 1.14 -23.12 10.16
N ILE A 297 -0.08 -23.15 9.62
CA ILE A 297 -0.98 -24.31 9.74
C ILE A 297 -0.79 -25.27 8.55
N ASP A 298 -0.54 -26.54 8.84
CA ASP A 298 -0.26 -27.60 7.84
C ASP A 298 -1.54 -28.30 7.33
N THR A 299 -2.68 -27.66 7.47
CA THR A 299 -3.96 -28.15 6.94
C THR A 299 -4.21 -27.55 5.56
N PRO A 300 -4.74 -28.31 4.60
CA PRO A 300 -5.10 -27.77 3.29
C PRO A 300 -6.10 -26.63 3.46
N SER A 301 -5.70 -25.40 3.11
CA SER A 301 -6.64 -24.31 2.91
C SER A 301 -7.02 -24.23 1.44
N ARG A 302 -8.20 -23.66 1.16
CA ARG A 302 -8.48 -23.14 -0.18
C ARG A 302 -7.40 -22.15 -0.62
N ASN A 303 -7.24 -22.05 -1.94
CA ASN A 303 -6.21 -21.25 -2.60
C ASN A 303 -6.59 -19.77 -2.64
N TYR A 304 -6.66 -19.15 -1.46
CA TYR A 304 -6.98 -17.74 -1.29
C TYR A 304 -5.73 -16.87 -1.27
N GLN A 305 -5.82 -15.72 -1.90
CA GLN A 305 -4.90 -14.61 -1.75
C GLN A 305 -5.55 -13.56 -0.85
N GLU A 306 -4.83 -13.06 0.16
CA GLU A 306 -5.33 -11.98 1.01
C GLU A 306 -4.50 -10.72 0.78
N ARG A 307 -5.17 -9.58 0.65
CA ARG A 307 -4.52 -8.27 0.60
C ARG A 307 -5.06 -7.39 1.70
N VAL A 308 -4.14 -6.67 2.33
CA VAL A 308 -4.47 -5.67 3.35
C VAL A 308 -3.97 -4.31 2.89
N TRP A 309 -4.80 -3.30 3.09
CA TRP A 309 -4.59 -1.96 2.59
C TRP A 309 -4.85 -0.91 3.67
N PHE A 310 -4.15 0.21 3.63
CA PHE A 310 -4.43 1.39 4.45
C PHE A 310 -4.78 2.59 3.59
N ARG A 311 -5.66 3.46 4.11
CA ARG A 311 -5.85 4.82 3.61
C ARG A 311 -6.23 5.77 4.74
#